data_AF-A0A956U2H9-F1
#
_entry.id   AF-A0A956U2H9-F1
#
_cell.length_a   1.000
_cell.length_b   1.000
_cell.length_c   1.000
_cell.angle_alpha   90.00
_cell.angle_beta   90.00
_cell.angle_gamma   90.00
#
_symmetry.space_group_name_H-M   'P 1'
#
loop_
_entity.id
_entity.type
_entity.pdbx_description
1 polymer ?
#
loop_
_entity_poly.entity_id
_entity_poly.type
_entity_poly.pdbx_seq_one_letter_code
_entity_poly.pdbx_strand_id
1 'polypeptide(L)'
;IYEGGISNMRYSISDTAKYGDITRGPRVVDAESKKEMKKILTEIQNGEFAREWILENRAGRPVYNALMKKGETHPIEDIGGQLRGMMSTLFKKKLVDKSKN
;
A
#
# COMPACT_ATOMS: atom_id res chain seq x y z
N ILE A 1 -1.27 0.43 16.02
CA ILE A 1 -1.75 1.67 15.34
C ILE A 1 -3.27 1.65 15.21
N TYR A 2 -3.88 0.63 14.60
CA TYR A 2 -5.34 0.54 14.46
C TYR A 2 -6.09 0.58 15.81
N GLU A 3 -5.60 -0.12 16.83
CA GLU A 3 -6.27 -0.24 18.14
C GLU A 3 -5.98 0.91 19.13
N GLY A 4 -4.97 1.76 18.88
CA GLY A 4 -4.52 2.74 19.88
C GLY A 4 -3.63 3.86 19.38
N GLY A 5 -3.62 4.10 18.07
CA GLY A 5 -2.83 5.16 17.43
C GLY A 5 -1.32 4.93 17.43
N ILE A 6 -0.60 5.98 17.03
CA ILE A 6 0.86 5.98 16.90
C ILE A 6 1.53 5.97 18.28
N SER A 7 0.95 6.65 19.27
CA SER A 7 1.50 6.70 20.63
C SER A 7 1.55 5.30 21.26
N ASN A 8 0.46 4.53 21.18
CA ASN A 8 0.45 3.16 21.70
C ASN A 8 1.42 2.26 20.93
N MET A 9 1.49 2.39 19.59
CA MET A 9 2.48 1.64 18.80
C MET A 9 3.91 1.94 19.26
N ARG A 10 4.25 3.23 19.44
CA ARG A 10 5.57 3.64 19.93
C ARG A 10 5.84 3.17 21.34
N TYR A 11 4.84 3.08 22.21
CA TYR A 11 5.00 2.51 23.55
C TYR A 11 5.37 1.01 23.48
N SER A 12 4.77 0.26 22.54
CA SER A 12 4.92 -1.19 22.41
C SER A 12 6.22 -1.67 21.74
N ILE A 13 7.01 -0.80 21.11
CA ILE A 13 8.26 -1.17 20.42
C ILE A 13 9.50 -0.82 21.27
N SER A 14 10.66 -1.39 20.93
CA SER A 14 11.92 -1.10 21.63
C SER A 14 12.37 0.35 21.44
N ASP A 15 13.13 0.90 22.38
CA ASP A 15 13.64 2.28 22.29
C ASP A 15 14.54 2.49 21.07
N THR A 16 15.30 1.47 20.66
CA THR A 16 16.07 1.48 19.41
C THR A 16 15.17 1.70 18.19
N ALA A 17 14.02 1.01 18.13
CA ALA A 17 13.07 1.17 17.04
C ALA A 17 12.39 2.55 17.08
N LYS A 18 12.07 3.07 18.27
CA LYS A 18 11.52 4.44 18.43
C LYS A 18 12.50 5.49 17.92
N TYR A 19 13.77 5.39 18.32
CA TYR A 19 14.82 6.30 17.84
C TYR A 19 14.97 6.23 16.32
N GLY A 20 14.92 5.01 15.77
CA GLY A 20 14.89 4.77 14.33
C GLY A 20 13.72 5.48 13.65
N ASP A 21 12.48 5.24 14.10
CA ASP A 21 11.25 5.86 13.58
C ASP A 21 11.36 7.39 13.51
N ILE A 22 11.65 8.04 14.65
CA ILE A 22 11.61 9.52 14.72
C ILE A 22 12.73 10.21 13.93
N THR A 23 13.84 9.53 13.64
CA THR A 23 14.99 10.12 12.94
C THR A 23 15.12 9.68 11.49
N ARG A 24 14.67 8.47 11.13
CA ARG A 24 14.76 7.94 9.75
C ARG A 24 13.43 8.08 9.00
N GLY A 25 12.30 8.05 9.70
CA GLY A 25 10.97 8.24 9.09
C GLY A 25 10.88 9.48 8.21
N PRO A 26 11.23 10.68 8.71
CA PRO A 26 11.20 11.93 7.92
C PRO A 26 12.19 11.98 6.74
N ARG A 27 13.19 11.09 6.71
CA ARG A 27 14.14 10.98 5.59
C ARG A 27 13.57 10.16 4.43
N VAL A 28 12.61 9.28 4.71
CA VAL A 28 11.94 8.44 3.71
C VAL A 28 10.64 9.11 3.25
N VAL A 29 9.85 9.63 4.19
CA VAL A 29 8.63 10.40 3.91
C VAL A 29 8.90 11.86 4.25
N ASP A 30 9.35 12.60 3.25
CA ASP A 30 9.89 13.95 3.36
C ASP A 30 8.93 15.02 2.81
N ALA A 31 9.43 16.25 2.65
CA ALA A 31 8.65 17.37 2.13
C ALA A 31 8.21 17.15 0.67
N GLU A 32 9.03 16.51 -0.16
CA GLU A 32 8.65 16.20 -1.55
C GLU A 32 7.55 15.15 -1.59
N SER A 33 7.62 14.13 -0.74
CA SER A 33 6.54 13.14 -0.58
C SER A 33 5.22 13.83 -0.21
N LYS A 34 5.25 14.79 0.71
CA LYS A 34 4.05 15.56 1.11
C LYS A 34 3.54 16.48 -0.02
N LYS A 35 4.44 17.03 -0.82
CA LYS A 35 4.10 17.86 -1.99
C LYS A 35 3.40 17.02 -3.06
N GLU A 36 3.91 15.82 -3.34
CA GLU A 36 3.27 14.89 -4.28
C GLU A 36 1.89 14.47 -3.78
N MET A 37 1.73 14.15 -2.49
CA MET A 37 0.42 13.87 -1.91
C MET A 37 -0.59 15.02 -2.11
N LYS A 38 -0.15 16.28 -2.01
CA LYS A 38 -1.02 17.44 -2.28
C LYS A 38 -1.38 17.57 -3.77
N LYS A 39 -0.44 17.25 -4.67
CA LYS A 39 -0.68 17.25 -6.12
C LYS A 39 -1.73 16.20 -6.48
N ILE A 40 -1.56 14.97 -5.99
CA ILE A 40 -2.53 13.88 -6.16
C ILE A 40 -3.91 14.29 -5.63
N LEU A 41 -3.98 14.91 -4.45
CA LEU A 41 -5.25 15.41 -3.93
C LEU A 41 -5.90 16.45 -4.86
N THR A 42 -5.10 17.33 -5.46
CA THR A 42 -5.58 18.34 -6.42
C THR A 42 -6.13 17.69 -7.69
N GLU A 43 -5.42 16.70 -8.24
CA GLU A 43 -5.83 15.91 -9.42
C GLU A 43 -7.13 15.12 -9.16
N ILE A 44 -7.37 14.69 -7.91
CA ILE A 44 -8.63 14.07 -7.50
C ILE A 44 -9.74 15.13 -7.43
N GLN A 45 -9.49 16.25 -6.74
CA GLN A 45 -10.50 17.29 -6.49
C GLN A 45 -10.92 18.03 -7.77
N ASN A 46 -10.01 18.22 -8.72
CA ASN A 46 -10.30 18.88 -10.00
C ASN A 46 -10.87 17.91 -11.06
N GLY A 47 -10.95 16.61 -10.76
CA GLY A 47 -11.52 15.58 -11.63
C GLY A 47 -10.58 15.04 -12.72
N GLU A 48 -9.31 15.40 -12.71
CA GLU A 48 -8.29 14.90 -13.64
C GLU A 48 -8.13 13.38 -13.53
N PHE A 49 -7.90 12.88 -12.32
CA PHE A 49 -7.79 11.43 -12.08
C PHE A 49 -9.04 10.66 -12.53
N ALA A 50 -10.24 11.22 -12.27
CA ALA A 50 -11.50 10.61 -12.69
C ALA A 50 -11.61 10.54 -14.22
N ARG A 51 -11.19 11.58 -14.93
CA ARG A 51 -11.19 11.61 -16.40
C ARG A 51 -10.21 10.59 -16.97
N GLU A 52 -8.99 10.53 -16.45
CA GLU A 52 -7.99 9.53 -16.85
C GLU A 52 -8.53 8.11 -16.67
N TRP A 53 -9.12 7.82 -15.51
CA TRP A 53 -9.69 6.50 -15.22
C TRP A 53 -10.84 6.13 -16.16
N ILE A 54 -11.75 7.06 -16.46
CA ILE A 54 -12.85 6.82 -17.41
C ILE A 54 -12.31 6.52 -18.81
N LEU A 55 -11.30 7.25 -19.28
CA LEU A 55 -10.69 7.04 -20.59
C LEU A 55 -9.98 5.69 -20.67
N GLU A 56 -9.20 5.34 -19.65
CA GLU A 56 -8.54 4.04 -19.53
C GLU A 56 -9.56 2.89 -19.56
N ASN A 57 -10.69 3.04 -18.86
CA ASN A 57 -11.78 2.05 -18.91
C ASN A 57 -12.40 1.91 -20.30
N ARG A 58 -12.67 3.03 -20.98
CA ARG A 58 -13.20 3.03 -22.35
C ARG A 58 -12.23 2.42 -23.36
N ALA A 59 -10.93 2.54 -23.11
CA ALA A 59 -9.87 1.93 -23.91
C ALA A 59 -9.63 0.44 -23.60
N GLY A 60 -10.38 -0.16 -22.66
CA GLY A 60 -10.24 -1.57 -22.30
C GLY A 60 -9.16 -1.86 -21.25
N ARG A 61 -8.75 -0.86 -20.46
CA ARG A 61 -7.82 -0.98 -19.32
C ARG A 61 -6.41 -1.52 -19.64
N PRO A 62 -5.76 -1.16 -20.77
CA PRO A 62 -4.45 -1.72 -21.13
C PRO A 62 -3.34 -1.40 -20.13
N VAL A 63 -3.25 -0.16 -19.65
CA VAL A 63 -2.24 0.28 -18.68
C VAL A 63 -2.52 -0.35 -17.32
N TYR A 64 -3.79 -0.31 -16.88
CA TYR A 64 -4.19 -0.94 -15.62
C TYR A 64 -3.84 -2.43 -15.60
N ASN A 65 -4.21 -3.19 -16.63
CA ASN A 65 -3.91 -4.62 -16.70
C ASN A 65 -2.40 -4.91 -16.72
N ALA A 66 -1.61 -4.07 -17.41
CA ALA A 66 -0.15 -4.19 -17.42
C ALA A 66 0.45 -3.94 -16.02
N LEU A 67 -0.01 -2.90 -15.32
CA LEU A 67 0.42 -2.58 -13.96
C LEU A 67 0.03 -3.68 -12.96
N MET A 68 -1.20 -4.21 -13.06
CA MET A 68 -1.65 -5.33 -12.24
C MET A 68 -0.80 -6.57 -12.46
N LYS A 69 -0.57 -6.97 -13.71
CA LYS A 69 0.30 -8.10 -14.04
C LYS A 69 1.71 -7.90 -13.50
N LYS A 70 2.27 -6.70 -13.63
CA LYS A 70 3.60 -6.38 -13.07
C LYS A 70 3.62 -6.58 -11.55
N GLY A 71 2.59 -6.13 -10.83
CA GLY A 71 2.44 -6.34 -9.39
C GLY A 71 2.34 -7.81 -9.01
N GLU A 72 1.54 -8.59 -9.73
CA GLU A 72 1.38 -10.04 -9.52
C GLU A 72 2.67 -10.82 -9.74
N THR A 73 3.50 -10.39 -10.70
CA THR A 73 4.80 -11.01 -10.98
C THR A 73 5.93 -10.54 -10.06
N HIS A 74 5.65 -9.68 -9.09
CA HIS A 74 6.68 -9.19 -8.18
C HIS A 74 7.15 -10.33 -7.25
N PRO A 75 8.48 -10.54 -7.04
CA PRO A 75 9.00 -11.67 -6.25
C PRO A 75 8.44 -11.79 -4.82
N ILE A 76 7.93 -10.68 -4.27
CA ILE A 76 7.27 -10.66 -2.96
C ILE A 76 6.02 -11.55 -2.91
N GLU A 77 5.31 -11.73 -4.03
CA GLU A 77 4.10 -12.55 -4.09
C GLU A 77 4.41 -14.04 -4.03
N ASP A 78 5.47 -14.48 -4.73
CA ASP A 78 5.92 -15.87 -4.68
C ASP A 78 6.43 -16.23 -3.28
N ILE A 79 7.34 -15.42 -2.73
CA ILE A 79 7.93 -15.64 -1.41
C ILE A 79 6.85 -15.53 -0.33
N GLY A 80 6.01 -14.50 -0.40
CA GLY A 80 4.91 -14.29 0.54
C GLY A 80 3.87 -15.41 0.48
N GLY A 81 3.59 -15.94 -0.71
CA GLY A 81 2.70 -17.08 -0.92
C GLY A 81 3.20 -18.34 -0.23
N GLN A 82 4.49 -18.67 -0.40
CA GLN A 82 5.13 -19.81 0.27
C GLN A 82 5.08 -19.67 1.79
N LEU A 83 5.53 -18.53 2.32
CA LEU A 83 5.56 -18.28 3.76
C LEU A 83 4.16 -18.35 4.39
N ARG A 84 3.16 -17.71 3.77
CA ARG A 84 1.76 -17.79 4.24
C ARG A 84 1.18 -19.21 4.13
N GLY A 85 1.64 -20.00 3.16
CA GLY A 85 1.25 -21.41 3.01
C GLY A 85 1.74 -22.31 4.16
N MET A 86 2.90 -21.98 4.74
CA MET A 86 3.50 -22.69 5.86
C MET A 86 2.91 -22.30 7.23
N MET A 87 2.20 -21.17 7.31
CA MET A 87 1.53 -20.74 8.55
C MET A 87 0.32 -21.65 8.86
N SER A 88 0.13 -21.99 10.15
CA SER A 88 -0.94 -22.88 10.60
C SER A 88 -2.33 -22.35 10.24
N THR A 89 -3.32 -23.25 10.20
CA THR A 89 -4.72 -22.95 9.83
C THR A 89 -5.39 -21.87 10.70
N LEU A 90 -4.87 -21.61 11.90
CA LEU A 90 -5.31 -20.52 12.79
C LEU A 90 -5.12 -19.12 12.18
N PHE A 91 -4.17 -18.96 11.25
CA PHE A 91 -3.91 -17.70 10.56
C PHE A 91 -4.52 -17.64 9.15
N LYS A 92 -5.18 -18.71 8.68
CA LYS A 92 -5.78 -18.83 7.34
C LYS A 92 -7.16 -18.19 7.22
N LYS A 93 -7.43 -17.06 7.89
CA LYS A 93 -8.59 -16.24 7.51
C LYS A 93 -8.22 -15.56 6.19
N LYS A 94 -8.62 -16.15 5.04
CA LYS A 94 -8.48 -15.48 3.74
C LYS A 94 -9.25 -14.15 3.83
N LEU A 95 -8.52 -13.05 4.00
CA LEU A 95 -9.09 -11.71 4.09
C LEU A 95 -9.61 -11.19 2.74
N VAL A 96 -9.22 -11.84 1.63
CA VAL A 96 -9.59 -11.43 0.27
C VAL A 96 -10.11 -12.64 -0.51
N ASP A 97 -11.33 -12.49 -1.01
CA ASP A 97 -11.96 -13.40 -1.95
C ASP A 97 -11.54 -13.05 -3.38
N LYS A 98 -10.68 -13.87 -3.97
CA LYS A 98 -10.19 -13.68 -5.35
C LYS A 98 -11.26 -13.93 -6.42
N SER A 99 -12.47 -14.36 -6.05
CA SER A 99 -13.59 -14.51 -6.99
C SER A 99 -14.44 -13.25 -7.15
N LYS A 100 -14.22 -12.22 -6.31
CA LYS A 100 -15.03 -10.99 -6.26
C LYS A 100 -14.40 -9.76 -6.91
N ASN A 101 -13.16 -9.86 -7.39
CA ASN A 101 -12.45 -8.77 -8.09
C ASN A 101 -11.86 -9.27 -9.40
#